data_AF-A0A7Y3FBM6-F1
#
_entry.id   AF-A0A7Y3FBM6-F1
#
_cell.length_a   1.000
_cell.length_b   1.000
_cell.length_c   1.000
_cell.angle_alpha   90.00
_cell.angle_beta   90.00
_cell.angle_gamma   90.00
#
_symmetry.space_group_name_H-M   'P 1'
#
loop_
_entity.id
_entity.type
_entity.pdbx_description
1 polymer ?
#
loop_
_entity_poly.entity_id
_entity_poly.type
_entity_poly.pdbx_seq_one_letter_code
_entity_poly.pdbx_strand_id
1 'polypeptide(L)'
;MKAIIRYLYTIALLMLLFLISTPSLGQVIYEAPEDKAVVYFVRTVKGGSGILHGHEVFCENGPIGILTWKNFIRYECDPGSQLFGIARRKPTYQQFVDAELSAGKIYLIEVRHQFQGIRMEPVNPNSDLDRLDRIRSIVNSKGSIKAHKMGVKKDYYKKRIPESTIKNGLKWYPAYVEKGDVKQLQPDWFIEPEDLVVERSN
;
A
#
# COMPACT_ATOMS: atom_id res chain seq x y z
N MET A 1 -44.78 36.44 -12.52
CA MET A 1 -43.37 36.66 -12.09
C MET A 1 -43.00 35.91 -10.80
N LYS A 2 -43.70 36.11 -9.67
CA LYS A 2 -43.41 35.41 -8.40
C LYS A 2 -43.46 33.87 -8.48
N ALA A 3 -44.39 33.31 -9.25
CA ALA A 3 -44.50 31.85 -9.45
C ALA A 3 -43.28 31.26 -10.19
N ILE A 4 -42.79 31.94 -11.23
CA ILE A 4 -41.60 31.51 -12.01
C ILE A 4 -40.36 31.50 -11.12
N ILE A 5 -40.20 32.55 -10.30
CA ILE A 5 -39.10 32.66 -9.33
C ILE A 5 -39.15 31.50 -8.32
N ARG A 6 -40.34 31.15 -7.82
CA ARG A 6 -40.53 30.01 -6.90
C ARG A 6 -40.16 28.67 -7.55
N TYR A 7 -40.53 28.44 -8.82
CA TYR A 7 -40.13 27.24 -9.56
C TYR A 7 -38.61 27.17 -9.76
N LEU A 8 -37.96 28.29 -10.08
CA LEU A 8 -36.51 28.35 -10.23
C LEU A 8 -35.79 28.00 -8.91
N TYR A 9 -36.29 28.44 -7.76
CA TYR A 9 -35.75 28.05 -6.46
C TYR A 9 -35.98 26.57 -6.16
N THR A 10 -37.14 26.01 -6.49
CA THR A 10 -37.41 24.58 -6.30
C THR A 10 -36.49 23.72 -7.17
N ILE A 11 -36.29 24.11 -8.42
CA ILE A 11 -35.37 23.43 -9.35
C ILE A 11 -33.92 23.54 -8.88
N ALA A 12 -33.49 24.72 -8.43
CA ALA A 12 -32.15 24.91 -7.87
C ALA A 12 -31.92 24.10 -6.60
N LEU A 13 -32.92 24.01 -5.71
CA LEU A 13 -32.87 23.20 -4.50
C LEU A 13 -32.80 21.70 -4.83
N LEU A 14 -33.58 21.23 -5.80
CA LEU A 14 -33.53 19.84 -6.27
C LEU A 14 -32.19 19.49 -6.92
N MET A 15 -31.60 20.40 -7.70
CA MET A 15 -30.25 20.22 -8.25
C MET A 15 -29.19 20.19 -7.14
N LEU A 16 -29.32 21.02 -6.10
CA LEU A 16 -28.40 21.00 -4.96
C LEU A 16 -28.48 19.69 -4.18
N LEU A 17 -29.69 19.15 -3.97
CA LEU A 17 -29.90 17.86 -3.30
C LEU A 17 -29.34 16.68 -4.10
N PHE A 18 -29.41 16.74 -5.44
CA PHE A 18 -28.85 15.70 -6.30
C PHE A 18 -27.32 15.62 -6.24
N LEU A 19 -26.63 16.75 -6.05
CA LEU A 19 -25.16 16.81 -5.93
C LEU A 19 -24.60 16.13 -4.67
N ILE A 20 -25.41 15.97 -3.63
CA ILE A 20 -25.01 15.33 -2.36
C ILE A 20 -25.12 13.80 -2.44
N SER A 21 -25.89 13.29 -3.41
CA SER A 21 -26.28 11.87 -3.50
C SER A 21 -25.35 10.99 -4.32
N THR A 22 -24.18 11.47 -4.76
CA THR A 22 -23.28 10.63 -5.54
C THR A 22 -22.80 9.46 -4.67
N PRO A 23 -23.09 8.19 -5.03
CA PRO A 23 -22.54 7.06 -4.30
C PRO A 23 -21.02 7.18 -4.34
N SER A 24 -20.40 7.17 -3.15
CA SER A 24 -18.96 7.08 -3.07
C SER A 24 -18.57 5.75 -3.70
N LEU A 25 -18.02 5.79 -4.93
CA LEU A 25 -17.35 4.63 -5.52
C LEU A 25 -16.22 4.24 -4.56
N GLY A 26 -16.51 3.27 -3.70
CA GLY A 26 -15.53 2.58 -2.88
C GLY A 26 -14.51 1.92 -3.80
N GLN A 27 -13.29 1.78 -3.31
CA GLN A 27 -12.35 0.91 -4.01
C GLN A 27 -12.86 -0.53 -3.89
N VAL A 28 -12.86 -1.26 -5.00
CA VAL A 28 -12.95 -2.72 -4.96
C VAL A 28 -11.58 -3.24 -4.53
N ILE A 29 -11.54 -3.92 -3.38
CA ILE A 29 -10.40 -4.72 -2.96
C ILE A 29 -10.56 -6.07 -3.66
N TYR A 30 -9.59 -6.43 -4.49
CA TYR A 30 -9.62 -7.69 -5.20
C TYR A 30 -9.00 -8.78 -4.34
N GLU A 31 -9.65 -9.95 -4.33
CA GLU A 31 -9.10 -11.19 -3.81
C GLU A 31 -7.71 -11.49 -4.41
N ALA A 32 -6.94 -12.30 -3.71
CA ALA A 32 -5.75 -12.89 -4.29
C ALA A 32 -6.17 -14.00 -5.27
N PRO A 33 -5.58 -14.08 -6.49
CA PRO A 33 -5.81 -15.21 -7.37
C PRO A 33 -5.50 -16.54 -6.66
N GLU A 34 -6.26 -17.59 -6.95
CA GLU A 34 -6.14 -18.89 -6.27
C GLU A 34 -4.72 -19.49 -6.35
N ASP A 35 -3.99 -19.21 -7.43
CA ASP A 35 -2.64 -19.71 -7.71
C ASP A 35 -1.52 -18.73 -7.29
N LYS A 36 -1.86 -17.56 -6.73
CA LYS A 36 -0.91 -16.51 -6.36
C LYS A 36 -1.07 -16.08 -4.90
N ALA A 37 -0.03 -15.47 -4.37
CA ALA A 37 -0.10 -14.68 -3.16
C ALA A 37 -0.09 -13.19 -3.50
N VAL A 38 -0.77 -12.38 -2.69
CA VAL A 38 -0.79 -10.92 -2.84
C VAL A 38 -0.18 -10.26 -1.61
N VAL A 39 0.77 -9.34 -1.82
CA VAL A 39 1.34 -8.52 -0.76
C VAL A 39 1.02 -7.04 -1.02
N TYR A 40 0.40 -6.40 -0.02
CA TYR A 40 0.23 -4.97 0.00
C TYR A 40 1.37 -4.32 0.79
N PHE A 41 2.19 -3.57 0.08
CA PHE A 41 3.15 -2.65 0.70
C PHE A 41 2.47 -1.29 0.86
N VAL A 42 2.27 -0.84 2.09
CA VAL A 42 1.45 0.34 2.38
C VAL A 42 2.29 1.38 3.10
N ARG A 43 2.49 2.55 2.47
CA ARG A 43 3.20 3.65 3.14
C ARG A 43 2.23 4.45 3.99
N THR A 44 2.33 4.26 5.30
CA THR A 44 1.61 5.10 6.26
C THR A 44 2.51 6.25 6.73
N VAL A 45 1.90 7.38 7.08
CA VAL A 45 2.61 8.54 7.65
C VAL A 45 1.92 8.96 8.95
N LYS A 46 2.67 9.13 10.02
CA LYS A 46 2.21 9.81 11.23
C LYS A 46 2.50 11.31 11.06
N GLY A 47 1.47 12.15 10.97
CA GLY A 47 1.61 13.61 10.92
C GLY A 47 1.94 14.21 9.53
N GLY A 48 1.65 15.51 9.38
CA GLY A 48 1.53 16.25 8.12
C GLY A 48 2.81 16.66 7.38
N SER A 49 3.97 16.04 7.64
CA SER A 49 5.23 16.36 6.95
C SER A 49 6.12 15.14 6.66
N GLY A 50 5.53 14.01 6.29
CA GLY A 50 6.26 12.94 5.61
C GLY A 50 6.96 13.42 4.32
N ILE A 51 8.27 13.24 4.27
CA ILE A 51 9.11 13.70 3.18
C ILE A 51 8.72 13.02 1.85
N LEU A 52 8.67 13.78 0.75
CA LEU A 52 8.28 13.36 -0.62
C LEU A 52 9.17 12.28 -1.27
N HIS A 53 10.17 11.75 -0.58
CA HIS A 53 11.10 10.79 -1.16
C HIS A 53 10.44 9.44 -1.41
N GLY A 54 10.76 8.83 -2.54
CA GLY A 54 10.35 7.47 -2.88
C GLY A 54 11.20 6.43 -2.14
N HIS A 55 10.58 5.31 -1.79
CA HIS A 55 11.25 4.12 -1.28
C HIS A 55 11.09 2.99 -2.30
N GLU A 56 12.20 2.43 -2.76
CA GLU A 56 12.26 1.42 -3.82
C GLU A 56 12.02 0.06 -3.16
N VAL A 57 10.90 -0.60 -3.47
CA VAL A 57 10.56 -1.95 -3.01
C VAL A 57 10.97 -2.94 -4.10
N PHE A 58 11.60 -4.04 -3.70
CA PHE A 58 12.08 -5.08 -4.60
C PHE A 58 11.95 -6.45 -3.94
N CYS A 59 12.08 -7.48 -4.76
CA CYS A 59 12.27 -8.87 -4.34
C CYS A 59 13.45 -9.46 -5.13
N GLU A 60 13.72 -10.75 -4.91
CA GLU A 60 14.73 -11.50 -5.66
C GLU A 60 14.44 -11.52 -7.16
N ASN A 61 13.16 -11.56 -7.54
CA ASN A 61 12.72 -11.59 -8.93
C ASN A 61 12.77 -10.22 -9.63
N GLY A 62 13.10 -9.14 -8.91
CA GLY A 62 13.24 -7.83 -9.51
C GLY A 62 12.54 -6.69 -8.76
N PRO A 63 12.41 -5.52 -9.40
CA PRO A 63 11.80 -4.35 -8.78
C PRO A 63 10.28 -4.53 -8.69
N ILE A 64 9.71 -4.23 -7.53
CA ILE A 64 8.27 -4.29 -7.27
C ILE A 64 7.63 -2.92 -7.54
N GLY A 65 8.15 -1.87 -6.91
CA GLY A 65 7.55 -0.55 -7.03
C GLY A 65 8.20 0.53 -6.19
N ILE A 66 7.70 1.77 -6.29
CA ILE A 66 8.17 2.88 -5.46
C ILE A 66 7.03 3.39 -4.58
N LEU A 67 7.25 3.33 -3.27
CA LEU A 67 6.36 3.93 -2.28
C LEU A 67 6.68 5.43 -2.10
N THR A 68 5.73 6.27 -2.47
CA THR A 68 5.79 7.74 -2.32
C THR A 68 4.74 8.18 -1.30
N TRP A 69 4.41 9.47 -1.22
CA TRP A 69 3.49 9.99 -0.21
C TRP A 69 2.14 9.25 -0.16
N LYS A 70 1.81 8.65 1.00
CA LYS A 70 0.53 8.00 1.30
C LYS A 70 0.01 7.14 0.13
N ASN A 71 0.84 6.25 -0.41
CA ASN A 71 0.41 5.30 -1.45
C ASN A 71 0.65 3.85 -1.01
N PHE A 72 0.17 2.93 -1.83
CA PHE A 72 0.42 1.51 -1.66
C PHE A 72 0.80 0.85 -2.98
N ILE A 73 1.39 -0.33 -2.89
CA ILE A 73 1.63 -1.24 -4.00
C ILE A 73 0.91 -2.55 -3.67
N ARG A 74 0.05 -3.01 -4.56
CA ARG A 74 -0.47 -4.38 -4.56
C ARG A 74 0.43 -5.18 -5.50
N TYR A 75 1.12 -6.18 -4.96
CA TYR A 75 2.05 -7.02 -5.70
C TYR A 75 1.55 -8.45 -5.68
N GLU A 76 1.39 -9.04 -6.87
CA GLU A 76 1.11 -10.47 -7.04
C GLU A 76 2.43 -11.22 -7.23
N CYS A 77 2.57 -12.34 -6.52
CA CYS A 77 3.77 -13.18 -6.55
C CYS A 77 3.41 -14.66 -6.38
N ASP A 78 4.38 -15.52 -6.67
CA ASP A 78 4.23 -16.95 -6.46
C ASP A 78 4.20 -17.27 -4.96
N PRO A 79 3.35 -18.23 -4.52
CA PRO A 79 3.33 -18.67 -3.13
C PRO A 79 4.64 -19.39 -2.76
N GLY A 80 4.89 -19.51 -1.46
CA GLY A 80 6.11 -20.06 -0.86
C GLY A 80 7.00 -18.99 -0.23
N SER A 81 8.27 -19.33 -0.05
CA SER A 81 9.26 -18.44 0.54
C SER A 81 9.64 -17.29 -0.40
N GLN A 82 9.53 -16.06 0.08
CA GLN A 82 9.85 -14.83 -0.65
C GLN A 82 10.69 -13.90 0.21
N LEU A 83 11.72 -13.30 -0.38
CA LEU A 83 12.48 -12.20 0.24
C LEU A 83 12.05 -10.85 -0.36
N PHE A 84 11.55 -9.98 0.50
CA PHE A 84 11.24 -8.60 0.16
C PHE A 84 12.26 -7.64 0.76
N GLY A 85 12.68 -6.68 -0.05
CA GLY A 85 13.58 -5.62 0.37
C GLY A 85 12.99 -4.24 0.08
N ILE A 86 13.37 -3.28 0.92
CA ILE A 86 13.17 -1.86 0.62
C ILE A 86 14.51 -1.15 0.67
N ALA A 87 14.74 -0.28 -0.31
CA ALA A 87 15.94 0.53 -0.39
C ALA A 87 15.59 2.02 -0.53
N ARG A 88 16.43 2.84 0.09
CA ARG A 88 16.53 4.27 -0.22
C ARG A 88 17.97 4.58 -0.54
N ARG A 89 18.18 5.26 -1.68
CA ARG A 89 19.52 5.53 -2.21
C ARG A 89 20.31 6.56 -1.41
N LYS A 90 19.65 7.59 -0.83
CA LYS A 90 20.31 8.67 -0.09
C LYS A 90 19.43 9.22 1.05
N PRO A 91 19.89 9.16 2.31
CA PRO A 91 20.92 8.26 2.84
C PRO A 91 20.54 6.78 2.64
N THR A 92 21.54 5.88 2.65
CA THR A 92 21.37 4.44 2.41
C THR A 92 20.62 3.80 3.58
N TYR A 93 19.37 3.44 3.35
CA TYR A 93 18.58 2.62 4.27
C TYR A 93 18.11 1.37 3.55
N GLN A 94 18.23 0.25 4.23
CA GLN A 94 17.73 -1.04 3.77
C GLN A 94 17.02 -1.75 4.91
N GLN A 95 15.94 -2.45 4.58
CA GLN A 95 15.25 -3.37 5.47
C GLN A 95 14.82 -4.57 4.62
N PHE A 96 14.71 -5.72 5.28
CA PHE A 96 14.34 -6.96 4.65
C PHE A 96 13.23 -7.64 5.43
N VAL A 97 12.36 -8.32 4.69
CA VAL A 97 11.30 -9.18 5.21
C VAL A 97 11.43 -10.51 4.50
N ASP A 98 11.68 -11.57 5.28
CA ASP A 98 11.43 -12.93 4.81
C ASP A 98 9.95 -13.23 5.01
N ALA A 99 9.33 -13.82 4.01
CA ALA A 99 7.92 -14.12 4.01
C ALA A 99 7.68 -15.55 3.59
N GLU A 100 6.74 -16.21 4.25
CA GLU A 100 6.18 -17.48 3.81
C GLU A 100 4.72 -17.24 3.40
N LEU A 101 4.41 -17.41 2.12
CA LEU A 101 3.14 -16.97 1.55
C LEU A 101 2.30 -18.14 1.04
N SER A 102 1.03 -18.17 1.40
CA SER A 102 0.06 -19.14 0.88
C SER A 102 -0.65 -18.64 -0.37
N ALA A 103 -1.03 -19.56 -1.24
CA ALA A 103 -1.81 -19.26 -2.44
C ALA A 103 -3.24 -18.79 -2.05
N GLY A 104 -3.81 -17.87 -2.83
CA GLY A 104 -5.12 -17.27 -2.55
C GLY A 104 -5.15 -16.36 -1.32
N LYS A 105 -4.00 -15.99 -0.74
CA LYS A 105 -3.93 -15.17 0.48
C LYS A 105 -3.36 -13.78 0.25
N ILE A 106 -3.86 -12.82 1.03
CA ILE A 106 -3.46 -11.42 1.02
C ILE A 106 -2.68 -11.11 2.30
N TYR A 107 -1.52 -10.47 2.16
CA TYR A 107 -0.66 -10.10 3.27
C TYR A 107 -0.35 -8.61 3.27
N LEU A 108 0.02 -8.08 4.43
CA LEU A 108 0.24 -6.66 4.66
C LEU A 108 1.65 -6.39 5.20
N ILE A 109 2.33 -5.41 4.59
CA ILE A 109 3.58 -4.85 5.08
C ILE A 109 3.42 -3.33 5.20
N GLU A 110 3.46 -2.83 6.44
CA GLU A 110 3.46 -1.39 6.71
C GLU A 110 4.86 -0.84 6.47
N VAL A 111 4.96 0.22 5.67
CA VAL A 111 6.21 0.94 5.44
C VAL A 111 6.11 2.32 6.06
N ARG A 112 7.00 2.61 7.01
CA ARG A 112 7.02 3.88 7.74
C ARG A 112 8.35 4.58 7.61
N HIS A 113 8.28 5.88 7.38
CA HIS A 113 9.44 6.73 7.58
C HIS A 113 9.55 7.06 9.08
N GLN A 114 10.71 6.83 9.66
CA GLN A 114 11.07 7.24 11.01
C GLN A 114 12.23 8.22 10.97
N PHE A 115 12.48 8.93 12.07
CA PHE A 115 13.62 9.84 12.16
C PHE A 115 14.94 9.12 11.88
N GLN A 116 15.07 7.88 12.33
CA GLN A 116 16.27 7.04 12.15
C GLN A 116 16.30 6.25 10.83
N GLY A 117 15.33 6.41 9.93
CA GLY A 117 15.34 5.74 8.63
C GLY A 117 13.98 5.25 8.15
N ILE A 118 13.95 4.07 7.55
CA ILE A 118 12.73 3.44 7.04
C ILE A 118 12.52 2.14 7.79
N ARG A 119 11.27 1.85 8.15
CA ARG A 119 10.86 0.55 8.67
C ARG A 119 9.92 -0.12 7.69
N MET A 120 10.15 -1.41 7.48
CA MET A 120 9.34 -2.31 6.70
C MET A 120 8.88 -3.41 7.65
N GLU A 121 7.61 -3.34 8.05
CA GLU A 121 7.08 -4.12 9.17
C GLU A 121 5.89 -4.95 8.68
N PRO A 122 6.02 -6.29 8.65
CA PRO A 122 4.88 -7.19 8.52
C PRO A 122 3.80 -6.86 9.55
N VAL A 123 2.55 -7.04 9.17
CA VAL A 123 1.39 -6.76 10.03
C VAL A 123 0.73 -8.08 10.40
N ASN A 124 0.60 -8.34 11.70
CA ASN A 124 -0.21 -9.45 12.18
C ASN A 124 -1.65 -8.94 12.39
N PRO A 125 -2.64 -9.41 11.60
CA PRO A 125 -3.99 -8.88 11.65
C PRO A 125 -4.69 -9.09 12.99
N ASN A 126 -4.26 -10.08 13.77
CA ASN A 126 -4.86 -10.40 15.06
C ASN A 126 -4.33 -9.51 16.21
N SER A 127 -3.14 -8.93 16.07
CA SER A 127 -2.49 -8.15 17.14
C SER A 127 -2.21 -6.69 16.76
N ASP A 128 -2.13 -6.36 15.48
CA ASP A 128 -1.77 -5.04 14.97
C ASP A 128 -2.99 -4.21 14.50
N LEU A 129 -4.09 -4.24 15.26
CA LEU A 129 -5.37 -3.60 14.89
C LEU A 129 -5.22 -2.11 14.50
N ASP A 130 -4.49 -1.33 15.30
CA ASP A 130 -4.21 0.08 14.99
C ASP A 130 -3.47 0.28 13.66
N ARG A 131 -2.61 -0.68 13.27
CA ARG A 131 -1.90 -0.61 11.99
C ARG A 131 -2.85 -0.95 10.85
N LEU A 132 -3.71 -1.94 11.05
CA LEU A 132 -4.73 -2.35 10.10
C LEU A 132 -5.66 -1.16 9.77
N ASP A 133 -6.11 -0.41 10.77
CA ASP A 133 -6.95 0.78 10.57
C ASP A 133 -6.25 1.89 9.78
N ARG A 134 -4.97 2.13 10.05
CA ARG A 134 -4.18 3.08 9.24
C ARG A 134 -4.03 2.60 7.80
N ILE A 135 -3.80 1.31 7.60
CA ILE A 135 -3.68 0.71 6.27
C ILE A 135 -5.00 0.83 5.51
N ARG A 136 -6.13 0.47 6.12
CA ARG A 136 -7.49 0.66 5.58
C ARG A 136 -7.69 2.10 5.10
N SER A 137 -7.33 3.07 5.94
CA SER A 137 -7.45 4.51 5.61
C SER A 137 -6.65 4.91 4.37
N ILE A 138 -5.42 4.41 4.23
CA ILE A 138 -4.56 4.70 3.07
C ILE A 138 -5.07 4.00 1.82
N VAL A 139 -5.33 2.69 1.88
CA VAL A 139 -5.73 1.89 0.71
C VAL A 139 -6.99 2.50 0.09
N ASN A 140 -8.01 2.82 0.89
CA ASN A 140 -9.27 3.39 0.40
C ASN A 140 -9.22 4.87 0.02
N SER A 141 -8.07 5.55 0.17
CA SER A 141 -7.98 6.97 -0.13
C SER A 141 -7.92 7.20 -1.65
N LYS A 142 -8.72 8.16 -2.15
CA LYS A 142 -8.75 8.54 -3.58
C LYS A 142 -7.34 8.83 -4.14
N GLY A 143 -6.49 9.48 -3.35
CA GLY A 143 -5.12 9.82 -3.72
C GLY A 143 -4.24 8.58 -3.90
N SER A 144 -4.31 7.63 -2.96
CA SER A 144 -3.54 6.38 -2.99
C SER A 144 -3.97 5.49 -4.15
N ILE A 145 -5.27 5.38 -4.41
CA ILE A 145 -5.83 4.63 -5.55
C ILE A 145 -5.31 5.20 -6.87
N LYS A 146 -5.33 6.53 -7.03
CA LYS A 146 -4.81 7.18 -8.24
C LYS A 146 -3.32 6.92 -8.41
N ALA A 147 -2.53 7.03 -7.32
CA ALA A 147 -1.10 6.75 -7.34
C ALA A 147 -0.80 5.30 -7.76
N HIS A 148 -1.51 4.33 -7.19
CA HIS A 148 -1.38 2.91 -7.53
C HIS A 148 -1.67 2.68 -9.03
N LYS A 149 -2.84 3.14 -9.53
CA LYS A 149 -3.22 2.99 -10.94
C LYS A 149 -2.21 3.60 -11.92
N MET A 150 -1.61 4.74 -11.56
CA MET A 150 -0.57 5.36 -12.38
C MET A 150 0.73 4.55 -12.43
N GLY A 151 1.12 3.94 -11.30
CA GLY A 151 2.30 3.10 -11.20
C GLY A 151 2.22 1.85 -12.08
N VAL A 152 1.09 1.14 -12.01
CA VAL A 152 0.84 -0.10 -12.76
C VAL A 152 0.82 0.15 -14.27
N LYS A 153 0.02 1.11 -14.77
CA LYS A 153 -0.18 1.30 -16.22
C LYS A 153 1.07 1.72 -17.01
N LYS A 154 2.07 2.28 -16.35
CA LYS A 154 3.24 2.89 -17.01
C LYS A 154 4.51 2.05 -16.90
N ASP A 155 4.45 0.88 -16.24
CA ASP A 155 5.63 0.17 -15.72
C ASP A 155 6.62 1.14 -15.06
N TYR A 156 6.07 2.18 -14.42
CA TYR A 156 6.81 3.40 -14.12
C TYR A 156 7.99 3.11 -13.21
N TYR A 157 7.82 2.15 -12.31
CA TYR A 157 8.80 1.79 -11.32
C TYR A 157 9.91 0.89 -11.88
N LYS A 158 9.59 -0.04 -12.80
CA LYS A 158 10.61 -0.90 -13.45
C LYS A 158 11.67 -0.06 -14.17
N LYS A 159 11.25 1.05 -14.81
CA LYS A 159 12.16 1.98 -15.48
C LYS A 159 12.96 2.89 -14.52
N ARG A 160 12.51 3.04 -13.28
CA ARG A 160 13.09 3.99 -12.30
C ARG A 160 13.91 3.33 -11.21
N ILE A 161 13.82 2.02 -11.04
CA ILE A 161 14.62 1.24 -10.10
C ILE A 161 15.69 0.49 -10.92
N PRO A 162 16.92 1.02 -11.00
CA PRO A 162 18.04 0.30 -11.60
C PRO A 162 18.28 -1.05 -10.92
N GLU A 163 18.67 -2.04 -11.72
CA GLU A 163 19.05 -3.39 -11.24
C GLU A 163 20.12 -3.34 -10.15
N SER A 164 20.99 -2.34 -10.19
CA SER A 164 22.01 -2.11 -9.15
C SER A 164 21.41 -1.83 -7.77
N THR A 165 20.18 -1.30 -7.65
CA THR A 165 19.50 -1.19 -6.35
C THR A 165 19.33 -2.57 -5.73
N ILE A 166 18.88 -3.55 -6.52
CA ILE A 166 18.53 -4.89 -6.07
C ILE A 166 19.81 -5.64 -5.71
N LYS A 167 20.78 -5.66 -6.62
CA LYS A 167 22.08 -6.30 -6.38
C LYS A 167 22.79 -5.74 -5.15
N ASN A 168 22.79 -4.42 -5.00
CA ASN A 168 23.39 -3.77 -3.84
C ASN A 168 22.57 -3.99 -2.56
N GLY A 169 21.25 -4.07 -2.67
CA GLY A 169 20.36 -4.43 -1.56
C GLY A 169 20.66 -5.83 -1.04
N LEU A 170 20.51 -6.83 -1.90
CA LEU A 170 20.71 -8.24 -1.57
C LEU A 170 22.13 -8.53 -1.05
N LYS A 171 23.15 -7.78 -1.46
CA LYS A 171 24.51 -7.89 -0.90
C LYS A 171 24.55 -7.71 0.62
N TRP A 172 23.69 -6.87 1.19
CA TRP A 172 23.67 -6.61 2.63
C TRP A 172 22.80 -7.59 3.41
N TYR A 173 21.91 -8.33 2.74
CA TYR A 173 20.96 -9.22 3.40
C TYR A 173 21.61 -10.17 4.43
N PRO A 174 22.73 -10.87 4.14
CA PRO A 174 23.38 -11.74 5.13
C PRO A 174 23.79 -11.01 6.42
N ALA A 175 24.23 -9.76 6.31
CA ALA A 175 24.60 -8.95 7.48
C ALA A 175 23.39 -8.50 8.30
N TYR A 176 22.20 -8.39 7.69
CA TYR A 176 20.95 -8.13 8.43
C TYR A 176 20.45 -9.41 9.10
N VAL A 177 20.63 -10.58 8.48
CA VAL A 177 20.31 -11.88 9.09
C VAL A 177 21.16 -12.08 10.36
N GLU A 178 22.47 -11.87 10.27
CA GLU A 178 23.40 -12.01 11.41
C GLU A 178 23.03 -11.09 12.59
N LYS A 179 22.54 -9.89 12.29
CA LYS A 179 22.10 -8.91 13.30
C LYS A 179 20.70 -9.19 13.87
N GLY A 180 19.94 -10.12 13.29
CA GLY A 180 18.53 -10.33 13.64
C GLY A 180 17.61 -9.18 13.21
N ASP A 181 18.03 -8.39 12.21
CA ASP A 181 17.30 -7.22 11.72
C ASP A 181 16.31 -7.55 10.59
N VAL A 182 16.26 -8.80 10.14
CA VAL A 182 15.29 -9.28 9.15
C VAL A 182 13.97 -9.60 9.84
N LYS A 183 12.86 -9.03 9.34
CA LYS A 183 11.52 -9.32 9.87
C LYS A 183 10.93 -10.54 9.16
N GLN A 184 10.01 -11.21 9.85
CA GLN A 184 9.35 -12.42 9.36
C GLN A 184 7.86 -12.12 9.15
N LEU A 185 7.35 -12.45 7.97
CA LEU A 185 5.92 -12.45 7.66
C LEU A 185 5.44 -13.91 7.65
N GLN A 186 4.58 -14.24 8.61
CA GLN A 186 4.10 -15.61 8.80
C GLN A 186 2.93 -15.95 7.87
N PRO A 187 2.77 -17.22 7.50
CA PRO A 187 1.75 -17.63 6.52
C PRO A 187 0.32 -17.47 7.04
N ASP A 188 0.13 -17.46 8.36
CA ASP A 188 -1.15 -17.27 9.04
C ASP A 188 -1.51 -15.80 9.30
N TRP A 189 -0.65 -14.85 8.93
CA TRP A 189 -0.91 -13.40 9.07
C TRP A 189 -1.63 -12.81 7.84
N PHE A 190 -2.42 -13.63 7.15
CA PHE A 190 -3.20 -13.18 6.02
C PHE A 190 -4.46 -12.43 6.47
N ILE A 191 -4.98 -11.60 5.58
CA ILE A 191 -6.26 -10.91 5.72
C ILE A 191 -7.19 -11.32 4.59
N GLU A 192 -8.49 -11.08 4.79
CA GLU A 192 -9.49 -11.19 3.75
C GLU A 192 -9.78 -9.80 3.14
N PRO A 193 -10.33 -9.69 1.91
CA PRO A 193 -10.58 -8.40 1.27
C PRO A 193 -11.44 -7.45 2.11
N GLU A 194 -12.41 -8.00 2.85
CA GLU A 194 -13.34 -7.27 3.71
C GLU A 194 -12.59 -6.55 4.83
N ASP A 195 -11.48 -7.12 5.30
CA ASP A 195 -10.60 -6.50 6.29
C ASP A 195 -9.93 -5.23 5.77
N LEU A 196 -10.01 -4.92 4.47
CA LEU A 196 -9.52 -3.66 3.93
C LEU A 196 -10.63 -2.69 3.55
N VAL A 197 -11.90 -3.05 3.66
CA VAL A 197 -13.01 -2.17 3.29
C VAL A 197 -13.31 -1.20 4.45
N VAL A 198 -13.53 0.08 4.13
CA VAL A 198 -14.05 1.05 5.11
C VAL A 198 -15.56 1.12 4.93
N GLU A 199 -16.31 0.57 5.89
CA GLU A 199 -17.74 0.87 6.01
C GLU A 199 -17.89 2.35 6.35
N ARG A 200 -18.34 3.15 5.38
CA ARG A 200 -18.77 4.51 5.68
C ARG A 200 -20.21 4.42 6.17
N SER A 201 -20.40 4.54 7.48
CA SER A 201 -21.72 4.82 8.04
C SER A 201 -22.23 6.13 7.41
N ASN A 202 -23.35 6.05 6.70
CA ASN A 202 -24.06 7.22 6.17
C ASN A 202 -24.60 8.10 7.29
#